data_AF-A0A163KEV0-F1
#
_entry.id   AF-A0A163KEV0-F1
#
_cell.length_a   1.000
_cell.length_b   1.000
_cell.length_c   1.000
_cell.angle_alpha   90.00
_cell.angle_beta   90.00
_cell.angle_gamma   90.00
#
_symmetry.space_group_name_H-M   'P 1'
#
loop_
_entity.id
_entity.type
_entity.pdbx_description
1 polymer ?
#
loop_
_entity_poly.entity_id
_entity_poly.type
_entity_poly.pdbx_seq_one_letter_code
_entity_poly.pdbx_strand_id
1 'polypeptide(L)'
;MMGTLTQRFRTTATVKAPLTQWVRNMSSTNPTQPNNSDDKTPTLPGVLASRLQEPRELSYSLDAYAGRSIGNVSNPKAAYRRLGNILYQNSVRREIRANMNYEKPTVARRRKNIERNRKLFGAMVRKKVALIMQMKQRGM
;
A
#
# COMPACT_ATOMS: atom_id res chain seq x y z
N MET A 1 -42.36 -9.44 30.62
CA MET A 1 -40.88 -9.29 30.66
C MET A 1 -40.48 -8.52 29.41
N MET A 2 -40.14 -7.24 29.56
CA MET A 2 -39.87 -6.31 28.45
C MET A 2 -38.47 -6.56 27.86
N GLY A 3 -38.40 -6.97 26.60
CA GLY A 3 -37.15 -7.13 25.85
C GLY A 3 -36.74 -5.81 25.20
N THR A 4 -35.54 -5.31 25.50
CA THR A 4 -34.97 -4.10 24.91
C THR A 4 -34.23 -4.43 23.61
N LEU A 5 -34.86 -4.08 22.49
CA LEU A 5 -34.32 -4.23 21.14
C LEU A 5 -33.26 -3.13 20.89
N THR A 6 -31.98 -3.47 20.96
CA THR A 6 -30.88 -2.55 20.65
C THR A 6 -30.72 -2.39 19.14
N GLN A 7 -31.25 -1.31 18.57
CA GLN A 7 -31.01 -0.92 17.18
C GLN A 7 -29.60 -0.35 17.02
N ARG A 8 -28.77 -1.04 16.22
CA ARG A 8 -27.44 -0.58 15.83
C ARG A 8 -27.54 0.21 14.52
N PHE A 9 -27.28 1.51 14.58
CA PHE A 9 -27.12 2.36 13.40
C PHE A 9 -25.97 1.84 12.53
N ARG A 10 -26.30 1.43 11.30
CA ARG A 10 -25.34 1.23 10.22
C ARG A 10 -25.26 2.52 9.43
N THR A 11 -24.14 3.22 9.48
CA THR A 11 -23.84 4.31 8.55
C THR A 11 -23.43 3.71 7.22
N THR A 12 -24.26 3.90 6.19
CA THR A 12 -23.92 3.59 4.80
C THR A 12 -23.12 4.76 4.23
N ALA A 13 -21.78 4.65 4.25
CA ALA A 13 -20.94 5.54 3.46
C ALA A 13 -21.18 5.24 1.98
N THR A 14 -21.94 6.11 1.33
CA THR A 14 -22.20 6.09 -0.11
C THR A 14 -20.95 6.58 -0.82
N VAL A 15 -20.15 5.65 -1.34
CA VAL A 15 -19.04 6.00 -2.25
C VAL A 15 -19.68 6.40 -3.58
N LYS A 16 -19.77 7.71 -3.85
CA LYS A 16 -20.08 8.25 -5.18
C LYS A 16 -18.98 7.78 -6.13
N ALA A 17 -19.26 6.78 -6.95
CA ALA A 17 -18.44 6.47 -8.10
C ALA A 17 -18.47 7.68 -9.07
N PRO A 18 -17.32 8.11 -9.63
CA PRO A 18 -17.33 9.13 -10.67
C PRO A 18 -18.00 8.55 -11.92
N LEU A 19 -19.14 9.12 -12.28
CA LEU A 19 -19.83 8.87 -13.53
C LEU A 19 -18.89 9.26 -14.67
N THR A 20 -18.38 8.30 -15.42
CA THR A 20 -17.62 8.52 -16.66
C THR A 20 -18.58 9.10 -17.70
N GLN A 21 -18.68 10.43 -17.74
CA GLN A 21 -19.37 11.14 -18.80
C GLN A 21 -18.49 11.11 -20.05
N TRP A 22 -18.89 10.27 -21.01
CA TRP A 22 -18.40 10.36 -22.39
C TRP A 22 -18.94 11.64 -23.01
N VAL A 23 -18.20 12.74 -22.88
CA VAL A 23 -18.46 13.97 -23.63
C VAL A 23 -18.04 13.74 -25.08
N ARG A 24 -19.02 13.44 -25.93
CA ARG A 24 -18.86 13.36 -27.38
C ARG A 24 -19.22 14.73 -27.97
N ASN A 25 -18.27 15.67 -27.96
CA ASN A 25 -18.41 16.91 -28.72
C ASN A 25 -18.12 16.62 -30.19
N MET A 26 -19.16 16.30 -30.96
CA MET A 26 -19.13 16.43 -32.42
C MET A 26 -19.47 17.88 -32.76
N SER A 27 -18.45 18.70 -32.97
CA SER A 27 -18.61 19.99 -33.63
C SER A 27 -17.92 19.93 -34.98
N SER A 28 -18.71 19.80 -36.03
CA SER A 28 -18.29 20.01 -37.41
C SER A 28 -18.02 21.51 -37.60
N THR A 29 -16.75 21.90 -37.52
CA THR A 29 -16.30 23.14 -38.14
C THR A 29 -15.22 22.77 -39.13
N ASN A 30 -15.52 23.02 -40.40
CA ASN A 30 -14.67 22.74 -41.55
C ASN A 30 -13.56 23.82 -41.56
N PRO A 31 -12.26 23.51 -41.43
CA PRO A 31 -11.25 24.50 -41.68
C PRO A 31 -10.88 24.48 -43.16
N THR A 32 -11.23 25.57 -43.83
CA THR A 32 -10.75 25.99 -45.14
C THR A 32 -9.23 25.83 -45.22
N GLN A 33 -8.73 25.08 -46.20
CA GLN A 33 -7.30 25.06 -46.54
C GLN A 33 -6.92 26.38 -47.24
N PRO A 34 -5.89 27.10 -46.80
CA PRO A 34 -5.11 27.93 -47.68
C PRO A 34 -3.98 27.11 -48.29
N ASN A 35 -4.00 26.99 -49.63
CA ASN A 35 -2.86 26.61 -50.44
C ASN A 35 -1.70 27.58 -50.16
N ASN A 36 -0.56 27.06 -49.69
CA ASN A 36 0.76 27.66 -49.89
C ASN A 36 1.82 26.57 -49.69
N SER A 37 2.47 26.24 -50.80
CA SER A 37 3.66 25.40 -50.89
C SER A 37 4.86 26.15 -50.31
N ASP A 38 5.37 25.69 -49.17
CA ASP A 38 6.75 25.94 -48.69
C ASP A 38 7.07 24.88 -47.63
N ASP A 39 8.22 24.23 -47.77
CA ASP A 39 8.70 23.11 -46.94
C ASP A 39 8.52 23.36 -45.44
N LYS A 40 7.59 22.63 -44.83
CA LYS A 40 7.44 22.55 -43.38
C LYS A 40 7.47 21.09 -43.02
N THR A 41 8.59 20.69 -42.43
CA THR A 41 8.75 19.43 -41.70
C THR A 41 7.47 19.07 -40.95
N PRO A 42 7.04 17.80 -40.89
CA PRO A 42 5.81 17.40 -40.22
C PRO A 42 5.92 17.69 -38.71
N THR A 43 5.61 18.92 -38.31
CA THR A 43 5.44 19.30 -36.92
C THR A 43 4.17 18.64 -36.44
N LEU A 44 4.32 17.73 -35.48
CA LEU A 44 3.20 17.11 -34.78
C LEU A 44 2.20 18.19 -34.34
N PRO A 45 0.89 17.96 -34.44
CA PRO A 45 -0.10 18.96 -34.06
C PRO A 45 0.17 19.39 -32.61
N GLY A 46 0.08 20.68 -32.30
CA GLY A 46 0.48 21.25 -31.01
C GLY A 46 -0.13 20.52 -29.80
N VAL A 47 -1.33 19.96 -29.95
CA VAL A 47 -2.03 19.12 -28.96
C VAL A 47 -1.25 17.83 -28.63
N LEU A 48 -0.64 17.19 -29.63
CA LEU A 48 0.23 16.01 -29.47
C LEU A 48 1.60 16.41 -28.90
N ALA A 49 2.13 17.58 -29.27
CA ALA A 49 3.38 18.10 -28.71
C ALA A 49 3.24 18.41 -27.20
N SER A 50 2.11 19.02 -26.78
CA SER A 50 1.81 19.27 -25.37
C SER A 50 1.59 17.96 -24.57
N ARG A 51 1.06 16.90 -25.21
CA ARG A 51 0.90 15.58 -24.56
C ARG A 51 2.22 14.84 -24.38
N LEU A 52 3.25 15.16 -25.17
CA LEU A 52 4.61 14.63 -25.04
C LEU A 52 5.47 15.49 -24.09
N GLN A 53 5.05 16.72 -23.80
CA GLN A 53 5.72 17.68 -22.93
C GLN A 53 5.36 17.58 -21.45
N GLU A 54 4.40 16.74 -21.06
CA GLU A 54 4.33 16.38 -19.65
C GLU A 54 5.69 15.78 -19.29
N PRO A 55 6.45 16.38 -18.35
CA PRO A 55 7.58 15.68 -17.81
C PRO A 55 6.99 14.38 -17.31
N ARG A 56 7.42 13.26 -17.92
CA ARG A 56 7.31 11.96 -17.28
C ARG A 56 8.24 12.05 -16.07
N GLU A 57 7.83 12.83 -15.06
CA GLU A 57 8.25 12.67 -13.69
C GLU A 57 8.10 11.19 -13.48
N LEU A 58 9.23 10.50 -13.52
CA LEU A 58 9.24 9.07 -13.53
C LEU A 58 8.43 8.70 -12.30
N SER A 59 7.29 8.05 -12.51
CA SER A 59 6.37 7.65 -11.46
C SER A 59 6.96 6.53 -10.60
N TYR A 60 8.27 6.57 -10.36
CA TYR A 60 8.97 5.91 -9.28
C TYR A 60 8.62 6.66 -7.99
N SER A 61 7.35 6.65 -7.64
CA SER A 61 6.97 6.98 -6.27
C SER A 61 7.78 6.05 -5.38
N LEU A 62 8.69 6.62 -4.58
CA LEU A 62 9.48 5.90 -3.58
C LEU A 62 8.58 5.26 -2.50
N ASP A 63 7.27 5.43 -2.59
CA ASP A 63 6.24 4.89 -1.71
C ASP A 63 6.33 3.36 -1.55
N ALA A 64 6.56 2.61 -2.63
CA ALA A 64 6.78 1.16 -2.53
C ALA A 64 8.02 0.78 -1.70
N TYR A 65 8.99 1.70 -1.61
CA TYR A 65 10.22 1.58 -0.83
C TYR A 65 10.13 2.28 0.53
N ALA A 66 9.03 2.97 0.82
CA ALA A 66 8.84 3.70 2.06
C ALA A 66 8.91 2.73 3.24
N GLY A 67 9.73 3.08 4.24
CA GLY A 67 9.98 2.21 5.39
C GLY A 67 10.75 0.92 5.08
N ARG A 68 11.31 0.76 3.88
CA ARG A 68 12.15 -0.38 3.46
C ARG A 68 13.49 0.06 2.86
N SER A 69 13.75 1.36 2.82
CA SER A 69 15.00 1.96 2.37
C SER A 69 15.81 2.50 3.55
N ILE A 70 17.12 2.61 3.35
CA ILE A 70 18.02 3.38 4.22
C ILE A 70 18.76 4.35 3.30
N GLY A 71 18.91 5.60 3.75
CA GLY A 71 19.65 6.62 3.02
C GLY A 71 21.15 6.33 2.96
N ASN A 72 21.93 7.31 2.50
CA ASN A 72 23.38 7.17 2.43
C ASN A 72 23.98 7.01 3.84
N VAL A 73 24.82 6.00 4.05
CA VAL A 73 25.45 5.71 5.34
C VAL A 73 26.95 5.53 5.15
N SER A 74 27.74 6.16 6.02
CA SER A 74 29.21 6.06 6.01
C SER A 74 29.72 4.62 6.26
N ASN A 75 29.03 3.84 7.10
CA ASN A 75 29.37 2.44 7.37
C ASN A 75 28.34 1.46 6.74
N PRO A 76 28.70 0.74 5.67
CA PRO A 76 27.77 -0.16 4.99
C PRO A 76 27.36 -1.37 5.84
N LYS A 77 28.25 -1.89 6.68
CA LYS A 77 27.96 -3.05 7.54
C LYS A 77 26.87 -2.72 8.57
N ALA A 78 26.94 -1.54 9.17
CA ALA A 78 25.90 -1.06 10.09
C ALA A 78 24.56 -0.84 9.36
N ALA A 79 24.61 -0.29 8.14
CA ALA A 79 23.44 -0.09 7.30
C ALA A 79 22.73 -1.41 6.98
N TYR A 80 23.45 -2.46 6.59
CA TYR A 80 22.84 -3.77 6.33
C TYR A 80 22.18 -4.40 7.55
N ARG A 81 22.79 -4.26 8.75
CA ARG A 81 22.18 -4.75 10.00
C ARG A 81 20.89 -4.01 10.31
N ARG A 82 20.90 -2.68 10.16
CA ARG A 82 19.71 -1.84 10.34
C ARG A 82 18.62 -2.21 9.34
N LEU A 83 18.98 -2.40 8.07
CA LEU A 83 18.04 -2.80 7.02
C LEU A 83 17.43 -4.16 7.32
N GLY A 84 18.24 -5.13 7.76
CA GLY A 84 17.77 -6.44 8.21
C GLY A 84 16.71 -6.34 9.30
N ASN A 85 16.93 -5.47 10.30
CA ASN A 85 15.96 -5.24 11.38
C ASN A 85 14.66 -4.60 10.87
N ILE A 86 14.76 -3.59 10.00
CA ILE A 86 13.58 -2.94 9.40
C ILE A 86 12.74 -3.96 8.64
N LEU A 87 13.36 -4.77 7.77
CA LEU A 87 12.68 -5.79 7.00
C LEU A 87 12.07 -6.90 7.88
N TYR A 88 12.69 -7.18 9.03
CA TYR A 88 12.15 -8.12 10.02
C TYR A 88 10.92 -7.55 10.74
N GLN A 89 10.99 -6.31 11.22
CA GLN A 89 9.87 -5.63 11.90
C GLN A 89 8.65 -5.53 10.97
N ASN A 90 8.88 -5.15 9.71
CA ASN A 90 7.85 -5.06 8.68
C ASN A 90 7.40 -6.43 8.14
N SER A 91 7.95 -7.55 8.65
CA SER A 91 7.61 -8.92 8.25
C SER A 91 7.75 -9.22 6.75
N VAL A 92 8.53 -8.44 5.99
CA VAL A 92 8.64 -8.51 4.52
C VAL A 92 9.12 -9.89 4.07
N ARG A 93 10.19 -10.41 4.70
CA ARG A 93 10.73 -11.74 4.37
C ARG A 93 9.76 -12.88 4.67
N ARG A 94 8.84 -12.68 5.61
CA ARG A 94 7.82 -13.67 5.96
C ARG A 94 6.69 -13.63 4.93
N GLU A 95 6.29 -12.43 4.53
CA GLU A 95 5.28 -12.22 3.49
C GLU A 95 5.72 -12.82 2.15
N ILE A 96 6.95 -12.52 1.70
CA ILE A 96 7.50 -13.11 0.47
C ILE A 96 7.41 -14.63 0.52
N ARG A 97 7.86 -15.25 1.63
CA ARG A 97 7.79 -16.71 1.80
C ARG A 97 6.38 -17.27 1.80
N ALA A 98 5.42 -16.56 2.38
CA ALA A 98 4.02 -16.96 2.39
C ALA A 98 3.37 -16.83 1.01
N ASN A 99 3.83 -15.89 0.18
CA ASN A 99 3.28 -15.59 -1.13
C ASN A 99 3.99 -16.34 -2.27
N MET A 100 5.07 -17.10 -2.00
CA MET A 100 5.77 -17.88 -3.05
C MET A 100 4.84 -18.90 -3.72
N ASN A 101 3.91 -19.48 -2.94
CA ASN A 101 2.95 -20.47 -3.41
C ASN A 101 1.53 -20.06 -2.98
N TYR A 102 0.52 -20.46 -3.76
CA TYR A 102 -0.87 -20.23 -3.39
C TYR A 102 -1.26 -21.05 -2.14
N GLU A 103 -1.77 -20.36 -1.11
CA GLU A 103 -2.37 -20.97 0.07
C GLU A 103 -3.90 -20.87 -0.01
N LYS A 104 -4.61 -22.01 0.02
CA LYS A 104 -6.08 -22.04 0.06
C LYS A 104 -6.62 -21.19 1.22
N PRO A 105 -7.67 -20.38 1.05
CA PRO A 105 -8.12 -19.42 2.08
C PRO A 105 -8.50 -20.05 3.43
N THR A 106 -9.03 -21.27 3.43
CA THR A 106 -9.37 -22.00 4.67
C THR A 106 -8.11 -22.36 5.46
N VAL A 107 -7.06 -22.82 4.77
CA VAL A 107 -5.76 -23.17 5.37
C VAL A 107 -5.10 -21.90 5.92
N ALA A 108 -5.11 -20.80 5.16
CA ALA A 108 -4.59 -19.51 5.60
C ALA A 108 -5.29 -18.99 6.87
N ARG A 109 -6.63 -19.15 6.97
CA ARG A 109 -7.40 -18.78 8.17
C ARG A 109 -7.00 -19.64 9.38
N ARG A 110 -6.89 -20.96 9.21
CA ARG A 110 -6.47 -21.88 10.28
C ARG A 110 -5.08 -21.55 10.79
N ARG A 111 -4.11 -21.36 9.87
CA ARG A 111 -2.74 -20.97 10.21
C ARG A 111 -2.69 -19.66 10.99
N LYS A 112 -3.34 -18.59 10.50
CA LYS A 112 -3.41 -17.29 11.18
C LYS A 112 -4.02 -17.41 12.58
N ASN A 113 -5.03 -18.27 12.79
CA ASN A 113 -5.62 -18.46 14.10
C ASN A 113 -4.64 -19.13 15.09
N ILE A 114 -3.97 -20.20 14.66
CA ILE A 114 -2.96 -20.91 15.47
C ILE A 114 -1.81 -19.96 15.85
N GLU A 115 -1.33 -19.18 14.89
CA GLU A 115 -0.26 -18.19 15.13
C GLU A 115 -0.69 -17.11 16.13
N ARG A 116 -1.91 -16.58 16.00
CA ARG A 116 -2.47 -15.62 16.96
C ARG A 116 -2.56 -16.22 18.35
N ASN A 117 -3.08 -17.43 18.48
CA ASN A 117 -3.20 -18.11 19.76
C ASN A 117 -1.82 -18.32 20.41
N ARG A 118 -0.82 -18.81 19.66
CA ARG A 118 0.57 -18.94 20.14
C ARG A 118 1.16 -17.60 20.60
N LYS A 119 0.91 -16.52 19.86
CA LYS A 119 1.37 -15.16 20.22
C LYS A 119 0.73 -14.69 21.53
N LEU A 120 -0.59 -14.86 21.66
CA LEU A 120 -1.34 -14.48 22.86
C LEU A 120 -0.91 -15.30 24.08
N PHE A 121 -0.77 -16.61 23.91
CA PHE A 121 -0.27 -17.51 24.96
C PHE A 121 1.12 -17.09 25.43
N GLY A 122 2.06 -16.91 24.50
CA GLY A 122 3.42 -16.47 24.85
C GLY A 122 3.48 -15.09 25.51
N ALA A 123 2.55 -14.18 25.18
CA ALA A 123 2.44 -12.88 25.86
C ALA A 123 1.87 -13.03 27.28
N MET A 124 0.87 -13.90 27.47
CA MET A 124 0.28 -14.18 28.77
C MET A 124 1.30 -14.83 29.72
N VAL A 125 2.03 -15.83 29.24
CA VAL A 125 3.10 -16.50 30.03
C VAL A 125 4.17 -15.48 30.42
N ARG A 126 4.63 -14.64 29.48
CA ARG A 126 5.60 -13.57 29.79
C ARG A 126 5.10 -12.62 30.87
N LYS A 127 3.82 -12.21 30.84
CA LYS A 127 3.24 -11.35 31.88
C LYS A 127 3.23 -12.03 33.25
N LYS A 128 2.83 -13.32 33.31
CA LYS A 128 2.81 -14.08 34.56
C LYS A 128 4.21 -14.26 35.15
N VAL A 129 5.18 -14.63 34.31
CA VAL A 129 6.59 -14.77 34.73
C VAL A 129 7.15 -13.45 35.23
N ALA A 130 6.90 -12.35 34.51
CA ALA A 130 7.34 -11.02 34.93
C ALA A 130 6.76 -10.65 36.32
N LEU A 131 5.49 -10.96 36.57
CA LEU A 131 4.87 -10.75 37.88
C LEU A 131 5.56 -11.56 38.98
N ILE A 132 5.79 -12.86 38.75
CA ILE A 132 6.48 -13.73 39.72
C ILE A 132 7.90 -13.21 39.99
N MET A 133 8.64 -12.78 38.96
CA MET A 133 9.96 -12.18 39.13
C MET A 133 9.92 -10.90 39.97
N GLN A 134 8.90 -10.05 39.78
CA GLN A 134 8.70 -8.87 40.61
C GLN A 134 8.37 -9.22 42.06
N MET A 135 7.54 -10.25 42.30
CA MET A 135 7.23 -10.72 43.66
C MET A 135 8.49 -11.24 44.37
N LYS A 136 9.25 -12.09 43.67
CA LYS A 136 10.54 -12.60 44.14
C LYS A 136 11.51 -11.48 44.49
N GLN A 137 11.61 -10.45 43.66
CA GLN A 137 12.48 -9.29 43.92
C GLN A 137 12.05 -8.50 45.16
N ARG A 138 10.76 -8.51 45.50
CA ARG A 138 10.21 -7.88 46.71
C ARG A 138 10.32 -8.76 47.96
N GLY A 139 10.88 -9.97 47.85
CA GLY A 139 11.04 -10.90 48.97
C GLY A 139 9.78 -11.69 49.34
N MET A 140 8.79 -11.76 48.44
CA MET A 140 7.67 -12.69 48.49
C MET A 140 8.00 -13.95 47.70
#